data_AF-A0A944TD58-F1
#
_entry.id   AF-A0A944TD58-F1
#
_cell.length_a   1.000
_cell.length_b   1.000
_cell.length_c   1.000
_cell.angle_alpha   90.00
_cell.angle_beta   90.00
_cell.angle_gamma   90.00
#
_symmetry.space_group_name_H-M   'P 1'
#
loop_
_entity.id
_entity.type
_entity.pdbx_description
1 polymer ?
#
loop_
_entity_poly.entity_id
_entity_poly.type
_entity_poly.pdbx_seq_one_letter_code
_entity_poly.pdbx_strand_id
1 'polypeptide(L)'
;MNAKVNGSKAGKGISRRKLLKTSASAIAVGAAVSAFPAPAVFGAARPIKIGMVSPETGPIAAFGEADRFVLSAIRKTLKDGIKVGGQTHPVEI
;
A
#
# COMPACT_ATOMS: atom_id res chain seq x y z
N MET A 1 20.95 63.50 39.58
CA MET A 1 21.33 62.18 40.14
C MET A 1 20.30 61.15 39.67
N ASN A 2 20.78 60.08 39.05
CA ASN A 2 20.02 59.05 38.32
C ASN A 2 19.23 58.10 39.24
N ALA A 3 18.16 57.49 38.71
CA ALA A 3 18.03 56.02 38.71
C ALA A 3 16.99 55.55 37.67
N LYS A 4 17.48 55.02 36.55
CA LYS A 4 16.80 54.04 35.69
C LYS A 4 16.63 52.73 36.49
N VAL A 5 15.49 52.04 36.35
CA VAL A 5 15.47 50.58 36.42
C VAL A 5 14.61 50.02 35.28
N ASN A 6 15.27 49.21 34.46
CA ASN A 6 14.78 48.54 33.27
C ASN A 6 14.42 47.08 33.61
N GLY A 7 13.30 46.60 33.06
CA GLY A 7 13.18 45.23 32.53
C GLY A 7 12.70 44.11 33.46
N SER A 8 11.72 43.33 32.99
CA SER A 8 11.77 41.88 33.14
C SER A 8 11.43 41.20 31.81
N LYS A 9 12.38 40.43 31.29
CA LYS A 9 12.25 39.58 30.10
C LYS A 9 11.65 38.25 30.58
N ALA A 10 10.35 38.05 30.40
CA ALA A 10 9.74 36.74 30.63
C ALA A 10 10.18 35.75 29.54
N GLY A 11 10.73 34.61 29.96
CA GLY A 11 11.31 33.58 29.10
C GLY A 11 10.35 33.06 28.03
N LYS A 12 10.88 32.88 26.81
CA LYS A 12 10.17 32.28 25.67
C LYS A 12 9.99 30.76 25.86
N GLY A 13 9.11 30.37 26.78
CA GLY A 13 8.54 29.03 26.83
C GLY A 13 7.48 28.86 25.74
N ILE A 14 7.23 27.62 25.30
CA ILE A 14 6.19 27.34 24.31
C ILE A 14 4.83 27.74 24.89
N SER A 15 4.27 28.84 24.42
CA SER A 15 2.97 29.33 24.88
C SER A 15 1.87 28.34 24.51
N ARG A 16 0.90 28.12 25.42
CA ARG A 16 -0.30 27.29 25.18
C ARG A 16 -0.98 27.64 23.85
N ARG A 17 -1.00 28.93 23.50
CA ARG A 17 -1.53 29.43 22.21
C ARG A 17 -0.72 28.94 21.01
N LYS A 18 0.61 28.87 21.14
CA LYS A 18 1.48 28.33 20.09
C LYS A 18 1.24 26.83 19.93
N LEU A 19 1.10 26.09 21.03
CA LEU A 19 0.75 24.66 21.00
C LEU A 19 -0.60 24.39 20.33
N LEU A 20 -1.63 25.17 20.67
CA LEU A 20 -2.95 25.04 20.05
C LEU A 20 -2.94 25.38 18.55
N LYS A 21 -2.16 26.40 18.15
CA LYS A 21 -1.99 26.72 16.72
C LYS A 21 -1.21 25.64 15.97
N THR A 22 -0.19 25.05 16.59
CA THR A 22 0.60 23.97 15.97
C THR A 22 -0.16 22.65 15.95
N SER A 23 -0.97 22.34 16.96
CA SER A 23 -1.79 21.14 16.97
C SER A 23 -2.93 21.24 15.95
N ALA A 24 -3.62 22.39 15.87
CA ALA A 24 -4.65 22.61 14.88
C ALA A 24 -4.11 22.51 13.45
N SER A 25 -2.91 23.06 13.18
CA SER A 25 -2.26 22.92 11.88
C SER A 25 -1.75 21.50 11.62
N ALA A 26 -1.21 20.80 12.63
CA ALA A 26 -0.81 19.39 12.49
C ALA A 26 -2.00 18.46 12.21
N ILE A 27 -3.15 18.72 12.83
CA ILE A 27 -4.40 17.97 12.60
C ILE A 27 -4.96 18.28 11.21
N ALA A 28 -4.97 19.55 10.80
CA ALA A 28 -5.44 19.94 9.46
C ALA A 28 -4.55 19.37 8.35
N VAL A 29 -3.22 19.35 8.56
CA VAL A 29 -2.28 18.71 7.63
C VAL A 29 -2.46 17.19 7.65
N GLY A 30 -2.55 16.56 8.82
CA GLY A 30 -2.81 15.12 8.95
C GLY A 30 -4.10 14.67 8.27
N ALA A 31 -5.16 15.48 8.38
CA ALA A 31 -6.43 15.26 7.68
C ALA A 31 -6.28 15.39 6.16
N ALA A 32 -5.53 16.39 5.69
CA ALA A 32 -5.22 16.55 4.28
C ALA A 32 -4.37 15.40 3.73
N VAL A 33 -3.39 14.88 4.48
CA VAL A 33 -2.60 13.71 4.06
C VAL A 33 -3.44 12.43 4.10
N SER A 34 -4.40 12.31 5.04
CA SER A 34 -5.34 11.17 5.08
C SER A 34 -6.38 11.18 3.95
N ALA A 35 -6.62 12.33 3.32
CA ALA A 35 -7.50 12.47 2.17
C ALA A 35 -6.80 12.09 0.85
N PHE A 36 -5.46 12.09 0.83
CA PHE A 36 -4.71 11.46 -0.25
C PHE A 36 -4.64 9.95 0.03
N PRO A 37 -4.99 9.09 -0.93
CA PRO A 37 -4.69 7.69 -0.82
C PRO A 37 -3.17 7.56 -0.75
N ALA A 38 -2.63 7.36 0.45
CA ALA A 38 -1.26 6.90 0.60
C ALA A 38 -1.16 5.66 -0.29
N PRO A 39 -0.26 5.61 -1.30
CA PRO A 39 -0.01 4.36 -1.98
C PRO A 39 0.34 3.39 -0.86
N ALA A 40 -0.44 2.31 -0.72
CA ALA A 40 -0.18 1.27 0.25
C ALA A 40 1.21 0.72 -0.07
N VAL A 41 2.24 1.32 0.52
CA VAL A 41 3.61 0.91 0.36
C VAL A 41 3.63 -0.44 1.07
N PHE A 42 3.59 -1.50 0.26
CA PHE A 42 3.52 -2.90 0.67
C PHE A 42 2.15 -3.37 1.18
N GLY A 43 1.10 -3.14 0.38
CA GLY A 43 -0.07 -4.02 0.42
C GLY A 43 0.37 -5.47 0.22
N ALA A 44 -0.18 -6.40 0.99
CA ALA A 44 0.09 -7.83 0.87
C ALA A 44 0.06 -8.28 -0.60
N ALA A 45 0.97 -9.17 -0.97
CA ALA A 45 1.11 -9.62 -2.36
C ALA A 45 -0.23 -10.16 -2.88
N ARG A 46 -0.85 -9.42 -3.80
CA ARG A 46 -2.18 -9.75 -4.32
C ARG A 46 -2.09 -10.99 -5.21
N PRO A 47 -3.07 -11.92 -5.14
CA PRO A 47 -3.08 -13.08 -6.02
C PRO A 47 -3.21 -12.65 -7.48
N ILE A 48 -2.37 -13.22 -8.35
CA ILE A 48 -2.47 -13.09 -9.80
C ILE A 48 -3.46 -14.14 -10.29
N LYS A 49 -4.60 -13.70 -10.84
CA LYS A 49 -5.65 -14.59 -11.36
C LYS A 49 -5.51 -14.75 -12.86
N ILE A 50 -5.38 -15.98 -13.34
CA ILE A 50 -5.26 -16.33 -14.75
C ILE A 50 -6.48 -17.16 -15.15
N GLY A 51 -7.39 -16.57 -15.93
CA GLY A 51 -8.54 -17.31 -16.47
C GLY A 51 -8.16 -18.04 -17.76
N MET A 52 -8.02 -19.36 -17.70
CA MET A 52 -7.83 -20.21 -18.88
C MET A 52 -9.16 -20.81 -19.34
N VAL A 53 -9.46 -20.76 -20.64
CA VAL A 53 -10.66 -21.35 -21.24
C VAL A 53 -10.22 -22.39 -22.26
N SER A 54 -10.59 -23.65 -22.02
CA SER A 54 -10.29 -24.77 -22.91
C SER A 54 -11.56 -25.33 -23.56
N PRO A 55 -11.53 -25.68 -24.86
CA PRO A 55 -12.62 -26.38 -25.52
C PRO A 55 -12.66 -27.84 -25.07
N GLU A 56 -13.39 -28.12 -24.00
CA GLU A 56 -13.56 -29.50 -23.48
C GLU A 56 -14.62 -30.31 -24.24
N THR A 57 -15.46 -29.64 -25.05
CA THR A 57 -16.55 -30.27 -25.81
C THR A 57 -16.68 -29.65 -27.21
N GLY A 58 -17.33 -30.37 -28.13
CA GLY A 58 -17.58 -29.93 -29.50
C GLY A 58 -16.55 -30.40 -30.54
N PRO A 59 -16.60 -29.89 -31.79
CA PRO A 59 -15.82 -30.41 -32.92
C PRO A 59 -14.30 -30.27 -32.77
N ILE A 60 -13.85 -29.37 -31.90
CA ILE A 60 -12.43 -29.06 -31.64
C ILE A 60 -11.97 -29.53 -30.25
N ALA A 61 -12.76 -30.39 -29.58
CA ALA A 61 -12.44 -30.90 -28.25
C ALA A 61 -11.10 -31.66 -28.19
N ALA A 62 -10.73 -32.32 -29.30
CA ALA A 62 -9.46 -33.02 -29.43
C ALA A 62 -8.23 -32.12 -29.22
N PHE A 63 -8.36 -30.80 -29.41
CA PHE A 63 -7.27 -29.86 -29.15
C PHE A 63 -7.13 -29.46 -27.68
N GLY A 64 -8.19 -29.60 -26.87
CA GLY A 64 -8.19 -29.26 -25.44
C GLY A 64 -7.75 -30.40 -24.51
N GLU A 65 -7.61 -31.63 -25.03
CA GLU A 65 -7.33 -32.82 -24.21
C GLU A 65 -6.01 -32.72 -23.43
N ALA A 66 -4.99 -32.08 -24.02
CA ALA A 66 -3.69 -31.86 -23.38
C ALA A 66 -3.71 -30.74 -22.33
N ASP A 67 -4.71 -29.85 -22.32
CA ASP A 67 -4.73 -28.67 -21.47
C ASP A 67 -4.76 -29.04 -19.98
N ARG A 68 -5.44 -30.15 -19.63
CA ARG A 68 -5.45 -30.65 -18.24
C ARG A 68 -4.07 -31.06 -17.76
N PHE A 69 -3.29 -31.71 -18.62
CA PHE A 69 -1.91 -32.08 -18.30
C PHE A 69 -1.04 -30.84 -18.10
N VAL A 70 -1.15 -29.88 -19.01
CA VAL A 70 -0.40 -28.61 -18.96
C VAL A 70 -0.78 -27.80 -17.71
N LEU A 71 -2.06 -27.65 -17.41
CA LEU A 71 -2.54 -26.97 -16.20
C LEU A 71 -2.02 -27.65 -14.93
N SER A 72 -1.93 -28.98 -14.89
CA SER A 72 -1.36 -29.68 -13.74
C SER A 72 0.13 -29.39 -13.54
N ALA A 73 0.89 -29.25 -14.64
CA ALA A 73 2.30 -28.90 -14.60
C ALA A 73 2.49 -27.45 -14.17
N ILE A 74 1.70 -26.52 -14.72
CA ILE A 74 1.72 -25.09 -14.37
C ILE A 74 1.38 -24.90 -12.88
N ARG A 75 0.35 -25.59 -12.37
CA ARG A 75 0.01 -25.53 -10.94
C ARG A 75 1.15 -26.05 -10.04
N LYS A 76 1.98 -26.97 -10.52
CA LYS A 76 3.15 -27.48 -9.77
C LYS A 76 4.32 -26.50 -9.80
N THR A 77 4.58 -25.88 -10.94
CA THR A 77 5.70 -24.92 -11.09
C THR A 77 5.42 -23.60 -10.39
N LEU A 78 4.16 -23.18 -10.33
CA LEU A 78 3.74 -21.89 -9.74
C LEU A 78 3.30 -21.99 -8.27
N LYS A 79 3.53 -23.14 -7.60
CA LYS A 79 3.16 -23.33 -6.17
C LYS A 79 3.79 -22.30 -5.25
N ASP A 80 5.03 -21.91 -5.54
CA ASP A 80 5.80 -20.98 -4.73
C ASP A 80 5.49 -19.51 -5.06
N GLY A 81 4.58 -19.27 -6.02
CA GLY A 81 4.21 -17.95 -6.50
C GLY A 81 5.24 -17.32 -7.45
N ILE A 82 4.92 -16.15 -7.97
CA ILE A 82 5.76 -15.39 -8.91
C ILE A 82 6.29 -14.14 -8.22
N LYS A 83 7.59 -13.89 -8.33
CA LYS A 83 8.21 -12.66 -7.85
C LYS A 83 7.99 -11.53 -8.85
N VAL A 84 7.28 -10.48 -8.44
CA VAL A 84 7.08 -9.25 -9.22
C VAL A 84 7.46 -8.07 -8.33
N GLY A 85 8.40 -7.23 -8.78
CA GLY A 85 8.78 -6.02 -8.03
C GLY A 85 9.30 -6.26 -6.61
N GLY A 86 9.92 -7.42 -6.34
CA GLY A 86 10.42 -7.79 -5.01
C GLY A 86 9.39 -8.42 -4.07
N GLN A 87 8.12 -8.55 -4.48
CA GLN A 87 7.08 -9.26 -3.75
C GLN A 87 6.73 -10.61 -4.42
N THR A 88 6.51 -11.65 -3.62
CA THR A 88 6.05 -12.96 -4.12
C THR A 88 4.53 -13.00 -4.14
N HIS A 89 3.93 -13.09 -5.32
CA HIS A 89 2.48 -13.17 -5.53
C HIS A 89 2.03 -14.61 -5.71
N PRO A 90 1.02 -15.09 -4.95
CA PRO A 90 0.40 -16.37 -5.22
C PRO A 90 -0.35 -16.33 -6.56
N VAL A 91 -0.37 -17.44 -7.30
CA VAL A 91 -1.05 -17.53 -8.60
C VAL A 91 -2.29 -18.41 -8.47
N GLU A 92 -3.43 -17.88 -8.92
CA GLU A 92 -4.70 -18.59 -9.04
C GLU A 92 -4.97 -18.83 -10.54
N ILE A 93 -5.26 -20.07 -10.93
CA ILE A 93 -5.52 -20.51 -12.30
C ILE A 93 -6.77 -21.38 -12.31
#